data_AF-H8YWX8-F1
#
_entry.id   AF-H8YWX8-F1
#
_cell.length_a   1.000
_cell.length_b   1.000
_cell.length_c   1.000
_cell.angle_alpha   90.00
_cell.angle_beta   90.00
_cell.angle_gamma   90.00
#
_symmetry.space_group_name_H-M   'P 1'
#
loop_
_entity.id
_entity.type
_entity.pdbx_description
1 polymer ?
#
loop_
_entity_poly.entity_id
_entity_poly.type
_entity_poly.pdbx_seq_one_letter_code
_entity_poly.pdbx_strand_id
1 'polypeptide(L)'
;MVLGELEFGVEKSAYREKNATRLAELVETLELIPIDERVSLRYGEIRAHLERCGTPIGANDLWIAARNGLYTPARAPRSLRAMESEAKAPRPEAA
;
A
#
# COMPACT_ATOMS: atom_id res chain seq x y z
N MET A 1 0.62 1.04 9.93
CA MET A 1 0.36 2.47 9.65
C MET A 1 -0.92 2.93 10.34
N VAL A 2 -2.09 2.33 10.10
CA VAL A 2 -3.33 2.62 10.87
C VAL A 2 -3.15 2.48 12.38
N LEU A 3 -2.48 1.42 12.86
CA LEU A 3 -2.17 1.28 14.28
C LEU A 3 -1.39 2.47 14.84
N GLY A 4 -0.45 3.03 14.08
CA GLY A 4 0.31 4.20 14.52
C GLY A 4 -0.55 5.45 14.67
N GLU A 5 -1.56 5.64 13.83
CA GLU A 5 -2.55 6.73 13.98
C GLU A 5 -3.41 6.53 15.24
N LEU A 6 -3.76 5.29 15.57
CA LEU A 6 -4.49 4.96 16.79
C LEU A 6 -3.64 5.22 18.04
N GLU A 7 -2.38 4.80 18.03
CA GLU A 7 -1.42 5.07 19.11
C GLU A 7 -1.18 6.57 19.30
N PHE A 8 -1.03 7.33 18.21
CA PHE A 8 -0.97 8.79 18.29
C PHE A 8 -2.25 9.38 18.90
N GLY A 9 -3.42 8.85 18.55
CA GLY A 9 -4.69 9.23 19.16
C GLY A 9 -4.77 8.93 20.66
N VAL A 10 -4.16 7.82 21.12
CA VAL A 10 -4.01 7.49 22.54
C VAL A 10 -3.13 8.52 23.24
N GLU A 11 -1.95 8.81 22.70
CA GLU A 11 -0.98 9.74 23.28
C GLU A 11 -1.49 11.18 23.33
N LYS A 12 -2.27 11.60 22.32
CA LYS A 12 -2.87 12.95 22.27
C LYS A 12 -4.09 13.10 23.20
N SER A 13 -4.64 12.00 23.72
CA SER A 13 -5.87 12.01 24.49
C SER A 13 -5.70 12.55 25.91
N ALA A 14 -6.72 13.28 26.39
CA ALA A 14 -6.85 13.61 27.82
C ALA A 14 -7.06 12.37 28.71
N TYR A 15 -7.46 11.23 28.13
CA TYR A 15 -7.71 9.95 28.81
C TYR A 15 -6.75 8.87 28.33
N ARG A 16 -5.45 9.16 28.35
CA ARG A 16 -4.40 8.30 27.79
C ARG A 16 -4.48 6.85 28.27
N GLU A 17 -4.45 6.60 29.58
CA GLU A 17 -4.47 5.23 30.14
C GLU A 17 -5.71 4.44 29.72
N LYS A 18 -6.89 5.05 29.84
CA LYS A 18 -8.16 4.43 29.42
C LYS A 18 -8.18 4.08 27.93
N ASN A 19 -7.64 4.97 27.09
CA ASN A 19 -7.61 4.73 25.65
C ASN A 19 -6.53 3.70 25.27
N ALA A 20 -5.40 3.66 25.98
CA ALA A 20 -4.37 2.65 25.79
C ALA A 20 -4.90 1.24 26.07
N THR A 21 -5.63 1.06 27.19
CA THR A 21 -6.27 -0.23 27.52
C THR A 21 -7.24 -0.66 26.42
N ARG A 22 -8.10 0.25 25.97
CA ARG A 22 -9.06 -0.04 24.89
C ARG A 22 -8.38 -0.39 23.56
N LEU A 23 -7.29 0.29 23.23
CA LEU A 23 -6.54 0.01 22.02
C LEU A 23 -5.86 -1.36 22.11
N ALA A 24 -5.28 -1.71 23.26
CA ALA A 24 -4.69 -3.03 23.48
C ALA A 24 -5.72 -4.15 23.32
N GLU A 25 -6.89 -4.02 23.96
CA GLU A 25 -8.01 -4.97 23.82
C GLU A 25 -8.46 -5.10 22.36
N LEU A 26 -8.56 -3.99 21.63
CA LEU A 26 -8.94 -4.00 20.22
C LEU A 26 -7.89 -4.72 19.37
N VAL A 27 -6.61 -4.43 19.56
CA VAL A 27 -5.51 -5.00 18.79
C VAL A 27 -5.42 -6.52 18.97
N GLU A 28 -5.75 -7.05 20.15
CA GLU A 28 -5.83 -8.50 20.39
C GLU A 28 -6.86 -9.20 19.50
N THR A 29 -7.91 -8.48 19.05
CA THR A 29 -8.98 -9.04 18.21
C THR A 29 -8.77 -8.84 16.70
N LEU A 30 -7.82 -7.98 16.31
CA LEU A 30 -7.60 -7.61 14.92
C LEU A 30 -6.35 -8.28 14.36
N GLU A 31 -6.45 -8.79 13.13
CA GLU A 31 -5.27 -9.21 12.39
C GLU A 31 -4.50 -7.98 11.90
N LEU A 32 -3.32 -7.73 12.48
CA LEU A 32 -2.42 -6.67 12.05
C LEU A 32 -1.55 -7.14 10.89
N ILE A 33 -1.81 -6.62 9.70
CA ILE A 33 -1.07 -7.01 8.52
C ILE A 33 0.03 -6.00 8.19
N PRO A 34 1.32 -6.43 8.10
CA PRO A 34 2.42 -5.51 7.84
C PRO A 34 2.39 -4.95 6.41
N ILE A 35 3.08 -3.82 6.23
CA ILE A 35 3.40 -3.30 4.89
C ILE A 35 4.61 -4.09 4.40
N ASP A 36 4.45 -4.75 3.27
CA ASP A 36 5.49 -5.55 2.62
C ASP A 36 5.95 -4.88 1.31
N GLU A 37 6.91 -5.50 0.64
CA GLU A 37 7.47 -5.03 -0.64
C GLU A 37 6.38 -4.83 -1.71
N ARG A 38 5.40 -5.74 -1.78
CA ARG A 38 4.32 -5.69 -2.78
C ARG A 38 3.41 -4.49 -2.55
N VAL A 39 3.09 -4.17 -1.29
CA VAL A 39 2.32 -2.97 -0.94
C VAL A 39 3.10 -1.71 -1.31
N SER A 40 4.40 -1.72 -1.07
CA SER A 40 5.30 -0.59 -1.37
C SER A 40 5.38 -0.29 -2.87
N LEU A 41 5.48 -1.34 -3.70
CA LEU A 41 5.43 -1.21 -5.17
C LEU A 41 4.10 -0.60 -5.63
N ARG A 42 2.97 -1.12 -5.14
CA ARG A 42 1.63 -0.62 -5.48
C ARG A 42 1.43 0.83 -5.05
N TYR A 43 1.92 1.21 -3.88
CA TYR A 43 1.88 2.59 -3.40
C TYR A 43 2.51 3.54 -4.41
N GLY A 44 3.71 3.21 -4.92
CA GLY A 44 4.40 4.02 -5.93
C GLY A 44 3.60 4.16 -7.23
N GLU A 45 3.04 3.06 -7.72
CA GLU A 45 2.21 3.05 -8.93
C GLU A 45 0.96 3.93 -8.78
N ILE A 46 0.21 3.77 -7.69
CA ILE A 46 -1.01 4.53 -7.42
C ILE A 46 -0.67 6.01 -7.27
N ARG A 47 0.35 6.34 -6.47
CA ARG A 47 0.75 7.72 -6.21
C ARG A 47 1.10 8.46 -7.49
N ALA A 48 1.97 7.86 -8.30
CA ALA A 48 2.41 8.47 -9.55
C ALA A 48 1.23 8.65 -10.52
N HIS A 49 0.27 7.72 -10.54
CA HIS A 49 -0.94 7.90 -11.33
C HIS A 49 -1.81 9.05 -10.84
N LEU A 50 -2.15 9.09 -9.54
CA LEU A 50 -3.00 10.11 -8.96
C LEU A 50 -2.40 11.52 -9.09
N GLU A 51 -1.09 11.65 -8.92
CA GLU A 51 -0.37 12.91 -9.14
C GLU A 51 -0.45 13.36 -10.60
N ARG A 52 -0.25 12.44 -11.57
CA ARG A 52 -0.41 12.76 -13.01
C ARG A 52 -1.85 13.17 -13.36
N CYS A 53 -2.84 12.61 -12.68
CA CYS A 53 -4.25 12.94 -12.89
C CYS A 53 -4.70 14.20 -12.12
N GLY A 54 -3.83 14.81 -11.31
CA GLY A 54 -4.18 15.98 -10.50
C GLY A 54 -5.15 15.69 -9.36
N THR A 55 -5.26 14.43 -8.94
CA THR A 55 -6.19 13.98 -7.88
C THR A 55 -5.44 13.27 -6.74
N PRO A 56 -4.46 13.92 -6.08
CA PRO A 56 -3.76 13.30 -4.97
C PRO A 56 -4.71 13.01 -3.81
N ILE A 57 -4.48 11.90 -3.11
CA ILE A 57 -5.15 11.54 -1.86
C ILE A 57 -4.16 11.61 -0.69
N GLY A 58 -4.68 11.62 0.53
CA GLY A 58 -3.85 11.63 1.73
C GLY A 58 -2.86 10.46 1.76
N ALA A 59 -1.67 10.69 2.32
CA ALA A 59 -0.61 9.68 2.36
C ALA A 59 -1.04 8.37 3.05
N ASN A 60 -1.86 8.48 4.09
CA ASN A 60 -2.37 7.32 4.81
C ASN A 60 -3.43 6.57 3.97
N ASP A 61 -4.37 7.29 3.38
CA ASP A 61 -5.38 6.69 2.48
C ASP A 61 -4.72 5.98 1.29
N LEU A 62 -3.63 6.52 0.78
CA LEU A 62 -2.86 5.93 -0.29
C LEU A 62 -2.23 4.58 0.09
N TRP A 63 -1.66 4.47 1.29
CA TRP A 63 -1.15 3.19 1.80
C TRP A 63 -2.29 2.18 2.04
N ILE A 64 -3.45 2.63 2.51
CA ILE A 64 -4.65 1.79 2.67
C ILE A 64 -5.10 1.27 1.29
N ALA A 65 -5.16 2.15 0.28
CA ALA A 65 -5.52 1.78 -1.08
C ALA A 65 -4.53 0.79 -1.69
N ALA A 66 -3.22 1.01 -1.49
CA ALA A 66 -2.15 0.13 -1.95
C ALA A 66 -2.24 -1.28 -1.34
N ARG A 67 -2.61 -1.37 -0.04
CA ARG A 67 -2.77 -2.63 0.67
C ARG A 67 -3.98 -3.42 0.18
N ASN A 68 -5.15 -2.79 0.08
CA ASN A 68 -6.41 -3.46 -0.24
C ASN A 68 -6.56 -3.85 -1.71
N GLY A 69 -5.66 -3.40 -2.59
CA GLY A 69 -5.74 -3.70 -4.03
C GLY A 69 -6.98 -3.13 -4.71
N LEU A 70 -7.67 -2.18 -4.06
CA LEU A 70 -8.84 -1.47 -4.59
C LEU A 70 -8.51 -0.66 -5.84
N TYR A 71 -7.22 -0.48 -6.12
CA TYR A 71 -6.73 0.10 -7.35
C TYR A 71 -5.99 -0.95 -8.17
N THR A 72 -6.61 -1.37 -9.26
CA THR A 72 -5.91 -2.07 -10.35
C THR A 72 -5.74 -1.03 -11.47
N PRO A 73 -4.55 -0.43 -11.65
CA PRO A 73 -4.32 0.32 -12.88
C PRO A 73 -4.49 -0.66 -14.03
N ALA A 74 -5.12 -0.24 -15.12
CA ALA A 74 -5.19 -1.03 -16.35
C ALA A 74 -3.79 -1.57 -16.67
N ARG A 75 -3.58 -2.85 -16.35
CA ARG A 75 -2.39 -3.68 -16.55
C ARG A 75 -1.09 -2.89 -16.76
N ALA A 76 -0.45 -2.43 -15.68
CA ALA A 76 0.94 -1.98 -15.74
C ALA A 76 1.86 -3.18 -16.03
N PRO A 77 2.99 -2.98 -16.76
CA PRO A 77 3.75 -4.08 -17.35
C PRO A 77 4.38 -4.98 -16.29
N ARG A 78 4.44 -6.29 -16.61
CA ARG A 78 5.10 -7.33 -15.81
C ARG A 78 6.53 -6.86 -15.47
N SER A 79 6.95 -7.15 -14.23
CA SER A 79 8.21 -6.74 -13.59
C SER A 79 9.43 -6.60 -14.52
N LEU A 80 10.39 -5.75 -14.15
CA LEU A 80 11.63 -5.49 -14.89
C LEU A 80 12.40 -6.79 -15.27
N ARG A 81 12.35 -7.80 -14.38
CA ARG A 81 12.88 -9.16 -14.65
C ARG A 81 12.18 -9.90 -15.79
N ALA A 82 10.88 -9.69 -15.97
CA ALA A 82 10.13 -10.26 -17.09
C ALA A 82 10.55 -9.61 -18.42
N MET A 83 10.81 -8.29 -18.43
CA MET A 83 11.30 -7.58 -19.62
C MET A 83 12.70 -8.05 -20.07
N GLU A 84 13.60 -8.33 -19.12
CA GLU A 84 14.94 -8.87 -19.43
C GLU A 84 14.90 -10.28 -20.04
N SER A 85 13.91 -11.11 -19.68
CA SER A 85 13.74 -12.43 -20.29
C SER A 85 13.13 -12.38 -21.70
N GLU A 86 12.29 -11.38 -21.99
CA GLU A 86 11.60 -11.22 -23.26
C GLU A 86 12.50 -10.58 -24.33
N ALA A 87 13.41 -9.68 -23.94
CA ALA A 87 14.42 -9.08 -24.82
C ALA A 87 15.46 -10.09 -25.34
N LYS A 88 15.55 -11.28 -24.73
CA LYS A 88 16.48 -12.35 -25.13
C LYS A 88 15.81 -13.47 -25.94
N ALA A 89 14.50 -13.39 -26.17
CA ALA A 89 13.80 -14.36 -27.01
C ALA A 89 14.13 -14.11 -28.50
N PRO A 90 14.50 -15.15 -29.27
CA PRO A 90 14.73 -15.00 -30.70
C PRO A 90 13.42 -14.60 -31.39
N ARG A 91 13.47 -13.62 -32.32
CA ARG A 91 12.30 -13.25 -33.12
C ARG A 91 11.84 -14.47 -33.93
N PRO A 92 10.52 -14.70 -34.07
CA PRO A 92 10.04 -15.72 -34.98
C PRO A 92 10.45 -15.33 -36.41
N GLU A 93 11.10 -16.26 -37.11
CA GLU A 93 11.35 -16.13 -38.55
C GLU A 93 10.00 -15.94 -39.26
N ALA A 94 9.92 -14.89 -40.06
CA ALA A 94 8.76 -14.60 -40.89
C ALA A 94 8.59 -15.73 -41.91
N ALA A 95 7.46 -16.43 -41.83
CA ALA A 95 7.00 -17.36 -42.86
C ALA A 95 6.29 -16.59 -43.99
#